data_AF-A0A2V7JTG9-F1
#
_entry.id   AF-A0A2V7JTG9-F1
#
_cell.length_a   1.000
_cell.length_b   1.000
_cell.length_c   1.000
_cell.angle_alpha   90.00
_cell.angle_beta   90.00
_cell.angle_gamma   90.00
#
_symmetry.space_group_name_H-M   'P 1'
#
loop_
_entity.id
_entity.type
_entity.pdbx_description
1 polymer ?
#
loop_
_entity_poly.entity_id
_entity_poly.type
_entity_poly.pdbx_seq_one_letter_code
_entity_poly.pdbx_strand_id
1 'polypeptide(L)'
;MALRNLFPESIFGRKLNPNAERRLRLSQARAEETIIRGHVDNALMFVDTLAEDLSFDRAIDTYIRVMGIPEPLASTVATRALVHLGRDLVPFRRRMQREGEDVAAENKPRLRLDEASRAGDIKRA
;
A
#
# COMPACT_ATOMS: atom_id res chain seq x y z
N MET A 1 30.44 44.87 39.29
CA MET A 1 29.78 45.22 38.00
C MET A 1 29.78 43.95 37.14
N ALA A 2 28.85 43.02 37.38
CA ALA A 2 27.49 42.92 36.80
C ALA A 2 27.47 42.35 35.36
N LEU A 3 27.79 41.05 35.20
CA LEU A 3 27.54 40.26 33.98
C LEU A 3 26.86 38.91 34.31
N ARG A 4 26.16 38.80 35.45
CA ARG A 4 25.55 37.54 35.91
C ARG A 4 24.06 37.39 35.56
N ASN A 5 23.48 38.36 34.84
CA ASN A 5 22.04 38.45 34.59
C ASN A 5 21.67 38.53 33.09
N LEU A 6 22.57 38.19 32.15
CA LEU A 6 22.26 38.28 30.71
C LEU A 6 21.44 37.11 30.15
N PHE A 7 21.27 36.03 30.91
CA PHE A 7 20.46 34.89 30.49
C PHE A 7 19.37 34.64 31.54
N PRO A 8 18.08 34.80 31.22
CA PRO A 8 17.03 34.42 32.14
C PRO A 8 17.15 32.92 32.43
N GLU A 9 17.07 32.51 33.70
CA GLU A 9 17.13 31.11 34.14
C GLU A 9 16.01 30.22 33.57
N SER A 10 15.15 30.74 32.69
CA SER A 10 14.03 30.02 32.08
C SER A 10 14.23 29.71 30.59
N ILE A 11 15.46 29.55 30.10
CA ILE A 11 15.70 29.00 28.74
C ILE A 11 15.03 27.62 28.60
N PHE A 12 14.89 26.89 29.71
CA PHE A 12 14.05 25.69 29.79
C PHE A 12 12.66 26.08 30.31
N GLY A 13 11.73 26.22 29.35
CA GLY A 13 10.36 26.65 29.58
C GLY A 13 9.61 25.78 30.58
N ARG A 14 8.75 26.44 31.37
CA ARG A 14 7.79 25.79 32.28
C ARG A 14 7.12 24.60 31.58
N LYS A 15 6.96 23.48 32.31
CA LYS A 15 6.19 22.32 31.81
C LYS A 15 4.85 22.79 31.24
N LEU A 16 4.52 22.34 30.02
CA LEU A 16 3.22 22.62 29.42
C LEU A 16 2.11 22.13 30.36
N ASN A 17 1.00 22.86 30.41
CA ASN A 17 -0.21 22.32 31.04
C ASN A 17 -0.60 21.01 30.31
N PRO A 18 -1.06 19.96 31.02
CA PRO A 18 -1.47 18.69 30.42
C PRO A 18 -2.38 18.78 29.18
N ASN A 19 -3.26 19.78 29.10
CA ASN A 19 -4.09 19.99 27.92
C ASN A 19 -3.26 20.46 26.70
N ALA A 20 -2.35 21.42 26.91
CA ALA A 20 -1.47 21.90 25.84
C ALA A 20 -0.53 20.79 25.34
N GLU A 21 0.00 19.98 26.26
CA GLU A 21 0.83 18.81 25.91
C GLU A 21 0.05 17.78 25.08
N ARG A 22 -1.20 17.47 25.45
CA ARG A 22 -2.07 16.58 24.65
C ARG A 22 -2.32 17.12 23.24
N ARG A 23 -2.63 18.41 23.10
CA ARG A 23 -2.83 19.03 21.77
C ARG A 23 -1.57 19.02 20.92
N LEU A 24 -0.42 19.26 21.54
CA LEU A 24 0.87 19.18 20.86
C LEU A 24 1.12 17.77 20.32
N ARG A 25 0.95 16.73 21.16
CA ARG A 25 1.10 15.33 20.73
C ARG A 25 0.18 14.96 19.57
N LEU A 26 -1.09 15.41 19.59
CA LEU A 26 -2.02 15.19 18.48
C LEU A 26 -1.57 15.90 17.20
N SER A 27 -1.07 17.12 17.31
CA SER A 27 -0.58 17.89 16.17
C SER A 27 0.68 17.26 15.58
N GLN A 28 1.59 16.80 16.43
CA GLN A 28 2.78 16.07 16.04
C GLN A 28 2.40 14.77 15.31
N ALA A 29 1.52 13.94 15.87
CA ALA A 29 1.08 12.70 15.24
C ALA A 29 0.44 12.94 13.86
N ARG A 30 -0.35 14.02 13.71
CA ARG A 30 -0.92 14.41 12.41
C ARG A 30 0.14 14.84 11.41
N ALA A 31 1.16 15.58 11.86
CA ALA A 31 2.26 16.00 11.00
C ALA A 31 3.07 14.80 10.51
N GLU A 32 3.42 13.88 11.42
CA GLU A 32 4.11 12.63 11.10
C GLU A 32 3.32 11.80 10.07
N GLU A 33 2.02 11.61 10.29
CA GLU A 33 1.16 10.89 9.35
C GLU A 33 1.05 11.59 7.98
N THR A 34 1.02 12.93 7.96
CA THR A 34 0.97 13.71 6.72
C THR A 34 2.26 13.55 5.91
N ILE A 35 3.42 13.53 6.58
CA ILE A 35 4.72 13.29 5.95
C ILE A 35 4.78 11.89 5.35
N ILE A 36 4.35 10.87 6.11
CA ILE A 36 4.30 9.48 5.63
C ILE A 36 3.43 9.39 4.37
N ARG A 37 2.20 9.93 4.42
CA ARG A 37 1.27 9.90 3.28
C ARG A 37 1.88 10.57 2.05
N GLY A 38 2.47 11.75 2.20
CA GLY A 38 3.11 12.46 1.10
C GLY A 38 4.25 11.64 0.47
N HIS A 39 5.07 10.97 1.28
CA HIS A 39 6.11 10.10 0.74
C HIS A 39 5.56 8.87 0.03
N VAL A 40 4.48 8.26 0.51
CA VAL A 40 3.83 7.11 -0.14
C VAL A 40 3.25 7.52 -1.48
N ASP A 41 2.52 8.64 -1.54
CA ASP A 41 1.92 9.14 -2.78
C ASP A 41 3.01 9.41 -3.84
N ASN A 42 4.10 10.07 -3.44
CA ASN A 42 5.24 10.33 -4.30
C ASN A 42 5.97 9.04 -4.74
N ALA A 43 6.09 8.05 -3.85
CA ALA A 43 6.72 6.77 -4.17
C ALA A 43 5.90 5.99 -5.21
N LEU A 44 4.57 6.00 -5.08
CA LEU A 44 3.67 5.37 -6.06
C LEU A 44 3.76 6.07 -7.42
N MET A 45 3.77 7.41 -7.44
CA MET A 45 4.00 8.16 -8.67
C MET A 45 5.37 7.81 -9.31
N PHE A 46 6.40 7.63 -8.49
CA PHE A 46 7.74 7.25 -8.95
C PHE A 46 7.75 5.82 -9.55
N VAL A 47 7.05 4.88 -8.91
CA VAL A 47 6.84 3.52 -9.43
C VAL A 47 6.13 3.56 -10.79
N ASP A 48 5.03 4.30 -10.88
CA ASP A 48 4.24 4.41 -12.11
C ASP A 48 5.06 5.04 -13.25
N THR A 49 5.86 6.06 -12.94
CA THR A 49 6.72 6.75 -13.91
C THR A 49 7.82 5.84 -14.46
N LEU A 50 8.32 4.89 -13.66
CA LEU A 50 9.43 4.01 -14.03
C LEU A 50 8.99 2.56 -14.28
N ALA A 51 7.69 2.32 -14.49
CA ALA A 51 7.15 0.97 -14.59
C ALA A 51 7.73 0.17 -15.79
N GLU A 52 8.17 0.84 -16.85
CA GLU A 52 8.81 0.21 -18.01
C GLU A 52 10.29 -0.10 -17.78
N ASP A 53 10.96 0.62 -16.86
CA ASP A 53 12.40 0.54 -16.63
C ASP A 53 12.77 -0.29 -15.39
N LEU A 54 11.91 -0.30 -14.37
CA LEU A 54 12.18 -0.90 -13.06
C LEU A 54 10.99 -1.69 -12.53
N SER A 55 11.28 -2.77 -11.78
CA SER A 55 10.25 -3.41 -10.96
C SER A 55 9.81 -2.48 -9.82
N PHE A 56 8.56 -2.65 -9.35
CA PHE A 56 8.03 -1.81 -8.27
C PHE A 56 8.89 -1.86 -7.00
N ASP A 57 9.44 -3.03 -6.63
CA ASP A 57 10.33 -3.16 -5.48
C ASP A 57 11.59 -2.29 -5.64
N ARG A 58 12.21 -2.33 -6.84
CA ARG A 58 13.42 -1.55 -7.14
C ARG A 58 13.15 -0.06 -7.24
N ALA A 59 11.98 0.33 -7.74
CA ALA A 59 11.57 1.72 -7.80
C ALA A 59 11.33 2.29 -6.40
N ILE A 60 10.68 1.54 -5.50
CA ILE A 60 10.48 1.95 -4.09
C ILE A 60 11.82 2.11 -3.37
N ASP A 61 12.71 1.12 -3.47
CA ASP A 61 14.05 1.19 -2.87
C ASP A 61 14.85 2.39 -3.40
N THR A 62 14.75 2.65 -4.70
CA THR A 62 15.43 3.77 -5.35
C THR A 62 14.87 5.10 -4.88
N TYR A 63 13.55 5.25 -4.79
CA TYR A 63 12.91 6.45 -4.27
C TYR A 63 13.37 6.76 -2.84
N ILE A 64 13.32 5.77 -1.94
CA ILE A 64 13.75 5.92 -0.54
C ILE A 64 15.19 6.39 -0.46
N ARG A 65 16.08 5.77 -1.24
CA ARG A 65 17.49 6.11 -1.29
C ARG A 65 17.75 7.52 -1.83
N VAL A 66 17.11 7.88 -2.95
CA VAL A 66 17.30 9.19 -3.60
C VAL A 66 16.74 10.32 -2.74
N MET A 67 15.59 10.10 -2.11
CA MET A 67 14.96 11.09 -1.22
C MET A 67 15.61 11.13 0.18
N GLY A 68 16.56 10.24 0.47
CA GLY A 68 17.29 10.21 1.73
C GLY A 68 16.38 9.97 2.94
N ILE A 69 15.34 9.16 2.79
CA ILE A 69 14.35 8.95 3.86
C ILE A 69 15.01 8.12 4.98
N PRO A 70 15.09 8.63 6.23
CA PRO A 70 15.74 7.92 7.32
C PRO A 70 14.86 6.80 7.89
N GLU A 71 15.48 5.82 8.55
CA GLU A 71 14.73 4.87 9.38
C GLU A 71 14.23 5.52 10.67
N PRO A 72 13.06 5.11 11.22
CA PRO A 72 12.17 4.02 10.75
C PRO A 72 11.13 4.45 9.68
N LEU A 73 11.21 5.70 9.22
CA LEU A 73 10.23 6.26 8.27
C LEU A 73 10.29 5.54 6.92
N ALA A 74 11.49 5.23 6.42
CA ALA A 74 11.70 4.48 5.19
C ALA A 74 10.94 3.13 5.18
N SER A 75 11.10 2.32 6.23
CA SER A 75 10.38 1.06 6.39
C SER A 75 8.85 1.24 6.35
N THR A 76 8.35 2.31 6.96
CA THR A 76 6.91 2.62 6.99
C THR A 76 6.39 3.01 5.61
N VAL A 77 7.14 3.84 4.88
CA VAL A 77 6.79 4.28 3.51
C VAL A 77 6.77 3.07 2.57
N ALA A 78 7.82 2.23 2.58
CA ALA A 78 7.88 1.03 1.75
C ALA A 78 6.69 0.09 1.99
N THR A 79 6.43 -0.23 3.27
CA THR A 79 5.32 -1.11 3.66
C THR A 79 3.98 -0.58 3.16
N ARG A 80 3.72 0.72 3.36
CA ARG A 80 2.44 1.32 2.92
C ARG A 80 2.33 1.38 1.40
N ALA A 81 3.39 1.73 0.68
CA ALA A 81 3.39 1.71 -0.78
C ALA A 81 3.06 0.30 -1.33
N LEU A 82 3.67 -0.75 -0.77
CA LEU A 82 3.37 -2.14 -1.14
C LEU A 82 1.91 -2.52 -0.86
N VAL A 83 1.33 -2.06 0.26
CA VAL A 83 -0.10 -2.26 0.56
C VAL A 83 -0.99 -1.61 -0.50
N HIS A 84 -0.64 -0.40 -0.97
CA HIS A 84 -1.37 0.28 -2.04
C HIS A 84 -1.28 -0.51 -3.36
N LEU A 85 -0.08 -0.88 -3.80
CA LEU A 85 0.12 -1.68 -5.01
C LEU A 85 -0.61 -3.03 -4.95
N GLY A 86 -0.60 -3.68 -3.78
CA GLY A 86 -1.33 -4.93 -3.57
C GLY A 86 -2.84 -4.79 -3.72
N ARG A 87 -3.42 -3.64 -3.33
CA ARG A 87 -4.86 -3.36 -3.51
C ARG A 87 -5.26 -3.20 -4.96
N ASP A 88 -4.36 -2.76 -5.84
CA ASP A 88 -4.66 -2.59 -7.27
C ASP A 88 -4.54 -3.92 -8.03
N LEU A 89 -3.63 -4.79 -7.59
CA LEU A 89 -3.42 -6.12 -8.18
C LEU A 89 -4.55 -7.13 -7.85
N VAL A 90 -5.16 -7.05 -6.67
CA VAL A 90 -6.18 -8.03 -6.22
C VAL A 90 -7.50 -7.94 -7.01
N PRO A 91 -8.06 -6.75 -7.32
CA PRO A 91 -9.21 -6.59 -8.21
C PRO A 91 -8.91 -7.07 -9.63
N PHE A 92 -7.71 -6.81 -10.14
CA PHE A 92 -7.31 -7.24 -11.48
C PHE A 92 -7.28 -8.77 -11.59
N ARG A 93 -6.65 -9.47 -10.63
CA ARG A 93 -6.63 -10.94 -10.59
C ARG A 93 -8.03 -11.53 -10.49
N ARG A 94 -8.92 -10.94 -9.67
CA ARG A 94 -10.30 -11.42 -9.50
C ARG A 94 -11.13 -11.24 -10.78
N ARG A 95 -10.94 -10.15 -11.53
CA ARG A 95 -11.59 -9.96 -12.84
C ARG A 95 -11.09 -10.97 -13.86
N MET A 96 -9.78 -11.12 -13.99
CA MET A 96 -9.18 -12.08 -14.93
C MET A 96 -9.60 -13.53 -14.64
N GLN A 97 -9.72 -13.91 -13.37
CA GLN A 97 -10.22 -15.22 -12.97
C GLN A 97 -11.69 -15.44 -13.36
N ARG A 98 -12.56 -14.44 -13.15
CA ARG A 98 -13.98 -14.52 -13.57
C ARG A 98 -14.12 -14.57 -15.08
N GLU A 99 -13.40 -13.71 -15.80
CA GLU A 99 -13.37 -13.71 -17.25
C GLU A 99 -12.91 -15.09 -17.75
N GLY A 100 -11.82 -15.64 -17.19
CA GLY A 100 -11.32 -16.98 -17.49
C GLY A 100 -12.33 -18.11 -17.18
N GLU A 101 -13.06 -18.00 -16.08
CA GLU A 101 -14.14 -18.94 -15.70
C GLU A 101 -15.33 -18.85 -16.66
N ASP A 102 -15.70 -17.65 -17.11
CA ASP A 102 -16.77 -17.40 -18.06
C ASP A 102 -16.43 -17.94 -19.46
N VAL A 103 -15.20 -17.70 -19.96
CA VAL A 103 -14.75 -18.30 -21.24
C VAL A 103 -14.65 -19.83 -21.13
N ALA A 104 -14.21 -20.36 -19.99
CA ALA A 104 -14.17 -21.80 -19.75
C ALA A 104 -15.57 -22.41 -19.62
N ALA A 105 -16.56 -21.67 -19.13
CA ALA A 105 -17.95 -22.11 -19.09
C ALA A 105 -18.60 -22.08 -20.48
N GLU A 106 -18.27 -21.08 -21.31
CA GLU A 106 -18.75 -20.96 -22.69
C GLU A 106 -18.17 -22.05 -23.61
N ASN A 107 -16.91 -22.43 -23.39
CA ASN A 107 -16.20 -23.42 -24.22
C ASN A 107 -16.34 -24.86 -23.71
N LYS A 108 -17.10 -25.11 -22.64
CA LYS A 108 -17.46 -26.48 -22.23
C LYS A 108 -18.47 -27.04 -23.23
N PRO A 109 -18.14 -28.13 -23.96
CA PRO A 109 -19.11 -28.76 -24.84
C PRO A 109 -20.32 -29.16 -24.01
N ARG A 110 -21.51 -28.69 -24.41
CA ARG A 110 -22.77 -29.03 -23.75
C ARG A 110 -22.92 -30.54 -23.78
N LEU A 111 -22.60 -31.20 -22.67
CA LEU A 111 -22.75 -32.64 -22.53
C LEU A 111 -24.24 -32.94 -22.65
N ARG A 112 -24.68 -33.37 -23.84
CA ARG A 112 -26.05 -33.82 -24.07
C ARG A 112 -26.21 -35.16 -23.35
N LEU A 113 -26.65 -35.08 -22.10
CA LEU A 113 -26.98 -36.23 -21.26
C LEU A 113 -27.96 -37.19 -21.96
N ASP A 114 -28.73 -36.66 -22.91
CA ASP A 114 -29.72 -37.35 -23.73
C ASP A 114 -29.10 -38.33 -24.76
N GLU A 115 -27.84 -38.11 -25.19
CA GLU A 115 -27.16 -38.98 -26.16
C GLU A 115 -26.44 -40.15 -25.47
N ALA A 116 -25.93 -39.96 -24.25
CA ALA A 116 -25.23 -41.00 -23.48
C ALA A 116 -26.17 -42.10 -22.96
N SER A 117 -27.45 -41.79 -22.75
CA SER A 117 -28.45 -42.72 -22.23
C SER A 117 -28.98 -43.70 -23.29
N ARG A 118 -28.94 -43.34 -24.59
CA ARG A 118 -29.36 -44.24 -25.69
C ARG A 118 -28.34 -45.34 -26.04
N ALA A 119 -27.07 -45.17 -25.69
CA ALA A 119 -26.03 -46.14 -26.01
C ALA A 119 -26.03 -47.39 -25.10
N GLY A 120 -26.73 -47.34 -23.95
CA GLY A 120 -26.82 -48.44 -22.99
C GLY A 120 -27.84 -49.54 -23.34
N ASP A 121 -28.87 -49.21 -24.11
CA ASP A 121 -30.02 -50.09 -24.30
C ASP A 121 -29.90 -51.06 -25.49
N ILE A 122 -28.85 -50.95 -26.31
CA ILE A 122 -28.70 -51.76 -27.54
C ILE A 122 -28.08 -53.15 -27.28
N LYS A 123 -27.71 -53.51 -26.04
CA LYS A 123 -27.06 -54.80 -25.71
C LYS A 123 -27.89 -55.74 -24.81
N ARG A 124 -29.22 -55.74 -24.93
CA ARG A 124 -30.06 -56.82 -24.40
C ARG A 124 -31.22 -57.15 -25.34
N ALA A 125 -30.93 -57.93 -26.38
CA ALA A 125 -31.91 -58.73 -27.11
C ALA A 125 -31.21 -60.00 -27.60
#